data_AF-A0A3D0YQW0-F1
#
_entry.id   AF-A0A3D0YQW0-F1
#
_cell.length_a   1.000
_cell.length_b   1.000
_cell.length_c   1.000
_cell.angle_alpha   90.00
_cell.angle_beta   90.00
_cell.angle_gamma   90.00
#
_symmetry.space_group_name_H-M   'P 1'
#
loop_
_entity.id
_entity.type
_entity.pdbx_description
1 polymer ?
#
loop_
_entity_poly.entity_id
_entity_poly.type
_entity_poly.pdbx_seq_one_letter_code
_entity_poly.pdbx_strand_id
1 'polypeptide(L)'
;MTTLTVILIVAGLLYLICAVLDLRLALALFCALLPTYLLRFALPLPFGPLDALPSTLLEVFFWILFLTWLLVGRQPKKKPKGTAAVNAVTDHDLRRWMPGLVLLILGASIGVLIAPNIISALGLWRAYFLEPVLFFFLFTDLVREARTRRMVLAALGLTLAIVGLVAIIQKLTGWWIPNPVWRDEATRRVTGFYGFPNGIGLMAAPITILMAAWTVDLIRKVRYWRDSIWPLLTGTSALLGILAILFAVSEGAMLGIAAGLLTYGLLSRSIRKYTLIGLIFVFVLILIYTPLRNYTSLMLSMRDDSWQVRKIVWSESIDMIGDRPVFGAGLSGYSDALPTYHLARHIEIFQYPHNMLLNF
;
A
#
# COMPACT_ATOMS: atom_id res chain seq x y z
N MET A 1 2.14 -5.02 34.21
CA MET A 1 2.26 -4.97 32.73
C MET A 1 1.44 -6.12 32.17
N THR A 2 0.66 -5.91 31.11
CA THR A 2 -0.11 -7.01 30.49
C THR A 2 0.83 -7.87 29.63
N THR A 3 0.47 -9.14 29.39
CA THR A 3 1.23 -10.06 28.52
C THR A 3 1.48 -9.45 27.14
N LEU A 4 0.50 -8.73 26.60
CA LEU A 4 0.62 -8.01 25.33
C LEU A 4 1.71 -6.94 25.37
N THR A 5 1.79 -6.14 26.44
CA THR A 5 2.85 -5.12 26.59
C THR A 5 4.24 -5.75 26.58
N VAL A 6 4.42 -6.89 27.26
CA VAL A 6 5.70 -7.61 27.28
C VAL A 6 6.07 -8.08 25.87
N ILE A 7 5.13 -8.65 25.12
CA ILE A 7 5.36 -9.10 23.73
C ILE A 7 5.77 -7.94 22.84
N LEU A 8 5.10 -6.78 22.94
CA LEU A 8 5.41 -5.60 22.14
C LEU A 8 6.81 -5.05 22.45
N ILE A 9 7.19 -5.01 23.73
CA ILE A 9 8.53 -4.57 24.16
C ILE A 9 9.60 -5.54 23.63
N VAL A 10 9.40 -6.84 23.80
CA VAL A 10 10.35 -7.85 23.30
C VAL A 10 10.48 -7.76 21.78
N ALA A 11 9.37 -7.63 21.05
CA ALA A 11 9.39 -7.45 19.60
C ALA A 11 10.16 -6.19 19.19
N GLY A 12 9.94 -5.06 19.87
CA GLY A 12 10.67 -3.82 19.65
C GLY A 12 12.17 -3.96 19.91
N LEU A 13 12.57 -4.61 21.01
CA LEU A 13 13.97 -4.85 21.34
C LEU A 13 14.66 -5.77 20.33
N LEU A 14 14.02 -6.87 19.93
CA LEU A 14 14.56 -7.77 18.90
C LEU A 14 14.72 -7.05 17.56
N TYR A 15 13.75 -6.21 17.20
CA TYR A 15 13.82 -5.40 15.99
C TYR A 15 14.94 -4.34 16.07
N LEU A 16 15.14 -3.69 17.22
CA LEU A 16 16.25 -2.77 17.46
C LEU A 16 17.61 -3.47 17.33
N ILE A 17 17.77 -4.65 17.94
CA ILE A 17 18.98 -5.45 17.80
C ILE A 17 19.25 -5.75 16.32
N CYS A 18 18.22 -6.16 15.56
CA CYS A 18 18.33 -6.37 14.12
C CYS A 18 18.76 -5.10 13.38
N ALA A 19 18.15 -3.94 13.68
CA ALA A 19 18.45 -2.66 13.05
C ALA A 19 19.89 -2.19 13.32
N VAL A 20 20.39 -2.40 14.54
CA VAL A 20 21.76 -2.05 14.92
C VAL A 20 22.78 -2.97 14.24
N LEU A 21 22.48 -4.27 14.12
CA LEU A 21 23.37 -5.25 13.50
C LEU A 21 23.41 -5.13 11.97
N ASP A 22 22.25 -4.97 11.33
CA ASP A 22 22.13 -4.84 9.88
C ASP A 22 20.86 -4.04 9.50
N LEU A 23 21.05 -2.74 9.23
CA LEU A 23 19.99 -1.83 8.75
C LEU A 23 19.29 -2.32 7.48
N ARG A 24 19.99 -3.04 6.59
CA ARG A 24 19.43 -3.54 5.33
C ARG A 24 18.51 -4.73 5.58
N LEU A 25 18.90 -5.60 6.51
CA LEU A 25 18.05 -6.69 6.97
C LEU A 25 16.83 -6.16 7.72
N ALA A 26 17.01 -5.17 8.60
CA ALA A 26 15.89 -4.55 9.32
C ALA A 26 14.90 -3.86 8.38
N LEU A 27 15.38 -3.20 7.32
CA LEU A 27 14.51 -2.66 6.26
C LEU A 27 13.74 -3.77 5.53
N ALA A 28 14.41 -4.87 5.16
CA ALA A 28 13.72 -6.01 4.55
C ALA A 28 12.66 -6.60 5.51
N LEU A 29 13.00 -6.75 6.78
CA LEU A 29 12.07 -7.23 7.81
C LEU A 29 10.88 -6.28 8.00
N PHE A 30 11.10 -4.97 7.96
CA PHE A 30 10.03 -3.97 7.97
C PHE A 30 9.04 -4.19 6.82
N CYS A 31 9.54 -4.39 5.60
CA CYS A 31 8.71 -4.71 4.45
C CYS A 31 7.98 -6.05 4.60
N ALA A 32 8.61 -7.05 5.22
CA ALA A 32 7.97 -8.34 5.50
C ALA A 32 6.80 -8.20 6.49
N LEU A 33 6.94 -7.31 7.47
CA LEU A 33 6.04 -7.12 8.60
C LEU A 33 5.00 -6.01 8.39
N LEU A 34 4.78 -5.54 7.15
CA LEU A 34 3.78 -4.49 6.88
C LEU A 34 2.42 -4.75 7.56
N PRO A 35 1.82 -5.96 7.57
CA PRO A 35 0.52 -6.19 8.22
C PRO A 35 0.48 -5.91 9.73
N THR A 36 1.63 -5.76 10.39
CA THR A 36 1.70 -5.46 11.83
C THR A 36 1.18 -4.07 12.20
N TYR A 37 0.89 -3.18 11.24
CA TYR A 37 0.19 -1.91 11.50
C TYR A 37 -1.22 -2.12 12.09
N LEU A 38 -1.78 -3.32 11.93
CA LEU A 38 -3.07 -3.70 12.51
C LEU A 38 -2.98 -3.94 14.02
N LEU A 39 -1.77 -4.15 14.56
CA LEU A 39 -1.53 -4.30 15.98
C LEU A 39 -1.45 -2.90 16.62
N ARG A 40 -2.61 -2.37 16.99
CA ARG A 40 -2.78 -1.04 17.59
C ARG A 40 -2.73 -1.10 19.11
N PHE A 41 -2.11 -0.10 19.73
CA PHE A 41 -2.06 0.07 21.18
C PHE A 41 -1.90 1.56 21.52
N ALA A 42 -2.11 1.90 22.79
CA ALA A 42 -1.92 3.25 23.30
C ALA A 42 -0.65 3.26 24.18
N LEU A 43 0.36 4.02 23.79
CA LEU A 43 1.59 4.21 24.56
C LEU A 43 1.32 5.25 25.67
N PRO A 44 1.38 4.88 26.95
CA PRO A 44 1.19 5.85 28.02
C PRO A 44 2.30 6.91 27.96
N LEU A 45 1.92 8.18 27.93
CA LEU A 45 2.86 9.29 27.96
C LEU A 45 3.02 9.77 29.40
N PRO A 46 4.23 9.83 29.95
CA PRO A 46 4.44 10.30 31.32
C PRO A 46 4.16 11.80 31.48
N PHE A 47 4.19 12.57 30.38
CA PHE A 47 3.97 14.01 30.37
C PHE A 47 3.33 14.45 29.05
N GLY A 48 2.28 15.28 29.11
CA GLY A 48 1.65 15.89 27.93
C GLY A 48 0.13 16.08 28.05
N PRO A 49 -0.51 16.74 27.07
CA PRO A 49 -1.98 16.91 27.03
C PRO A 49 -2.75 15.64 26.65
N LEU A 50 -2.05 14.53 26.38
CA LEU A 50 -2.60 13.23 26.03
C LEU A 50 -2.16 12.20 27.06
N ASP A 51 -3.12 11.48 27.65
CA ASP A 51 -2.83 10.40 28.61
C ASP A 51 -2.11 9.20 27.93
N ALA A 52 -2.34 9.02 26.62
CA ALA A 52 -1.65 8.02 25.82
C ALA A 52 -1.60 8.39 24.34
N LEU A 53 -0.53 7.98 23.65
CA LEU A 53 -0.35 8.14 22.22
C LEU A 53 -0.82 6.88 21.47
N PRO A 54 -1.84 6.97 20.60
CA PRO A 54 -2.20 5.86 19.71
C PRO A 54 -1.04 5.54 18.76
N SER A 55 -0.64 4.28 18.74
CA SER A 55 0.42 3.80 17.86
C SER A 55 0.18 2.37 17.37
N THR A 56 1.01 1.93 16.42
CA THR A 56 0.99 0.57 15.91
C THR A 56 2.36 -0.09 16.07
N LEU A 57 2.41 -1.41 16.03
CA LEU A 57 3.69 -2.12 16.10
C LEU A 57 4.59 -1.75 14.90
N LEU A 58 4.00 -1.58 13.71
CA LEU A 58 4.74 -1.15 12.52
C LEU A 58 5.33 0.26 12.69
N GLU A 59 4.61 1.20 13.32
CA GLU A 59 5.14 2.54 13.60
C GLU A 59 6.34 2.46 14.56
N VAL A 60 6.28 1.62 15.59
CA VAL A 60 7.42 1.41 16.49
C VAL A 60 8.64 0.87 15.72
N PHE A 61 8.44 -0.12 14.83
CA PHE A 61 9.51 -0.61 13.96
C PHE A 61 10.03 0.47 13.02
N PHE A 62 9.16 1.30 12.44
CA PHE A 62 9.55 2.41 11.59
C PHE A 62 10.46 3.39 12.34
N TRP A 63 10.05 3.85 13.53
CA TRP A 63 10.83 4.80 14.30
C TRP A 63 12.16 4.21 14.80
N ILE A 64 12.20 2.93 15.19
CA ILE A 64 13.45 2.22 15.48
C ILE A 64 14.36 2.23 14.24
N LEU A 65 13.85 1.78 13.09
CA LEU A 65 14.61 1.73 11.84
C LEU A 65 15.15 3.11 11.45
N PHE A 66 14.30 4.14 11.51
CA PHE A 66 14.65 5.50 11.16
C PHE A 66 15.68 6.10 12.12
N LEU A 67 15.50 5.96 13.43
CA LEU A 67 16.44 6.48 14.41
C LEU A 67 17.78 5.75 14.35
N THR A 68 17.80 4.43 14.19
CA THR A 68 19.07 3.69 14.01
C THR A 68 19.77 4.11 12.71
N TRP A 69 19.04 4.30 11.61
CA TRP A 69 19.62 4.84 10.37
C TRP A 69 20.16 6.26 10.55
N LEU A 70 19.44 7.13 11.26
CA LEU A 70 19.85 8.50 11.50
C LEU A 70 21.12 8.60 12.37
N LEU A 71 21.20 7.77 13.41
CA LEU A 71 22.27 7.80 14.40
C LEU A 71 23.50 6.99 13.98
N VAL A 72 23.30 5.81 13.38
CA VAL A 72 24.36 4.84 13.06
C VAL A 72 24.57 4.69 11.56
N GLY A 73 23.50 4.84 10.76
CA GLY A 73 23.49 4.58 9.32
C GLY A 73 24.23 5.62 8.47
N ARG A 74 24.58 6.78 9.02
CA ARG A 74 25.43 7.79 8.37
C ARG A 74 26.91 7.38 8.39
N GLN A 75 27.21 6.20 7.85
CA GLN A 75 28.58 5.81 7.52
C GLN A 75 29.19 6.92 6.65
N PRO A 76 30.34 7.50 7.02
CA PRO A 76 30.95 8.57 6.25
C PRO A 76 31.19 8.06 4.83
N LYS A 77 30.67 8.79 3.83
CA LYS A 77 30.88 8.51 2.41
C LYS A 77 32.38 8.28 2.22
N LYS A 78 32.82 7.04 2.03
CA LYS A 78 34.18 6.78 1.55
C LYS A 78 34.26 7.50 0.22
N LYS A 79 34.96 8.64 0.17
CA LYS A 79 35.19 9.38 -1.07
C LYS A 79 35.71 8.36 -2.08
N PRO A 80 35.04 8.18 -3.22
CA PRO A 80 35.54 7.25 -4.22
C PRO A 80 36.95 7.71 -4.61
N LYS A 81 37.94 6.86 -4.35
CA LYS A 81 39.29 7.06 -4.87
C LYS A 81 39.21 6.81 -6.37
N GLY A 82 39.39 7.86 -7.17
CA GLY A 82 39.49 7.78 -8.62
C GLY A 82 38.15 7.90 -9.35
N THR A 83 38.03 8.97 -10.15
CA THR A 83 37.32 9.16 -11.44
C THR A 83 36.08 8.32 -11.82
N ALA A 84 35.36 7.73 -10.88
CA ALA A 84 34.04 7.13 -11.09
C ALA A 84 32.96 8.09 -10.60
N ALA A 85 32.91 9.27 -11.21
CA ALA A 85 31.77 10.18 -11.16
C ALA A 85 30.67 9.65 -12.08
N VAL A 86 30.18 8.42 -11.85
CA VAL A 86 29.09 7.84 -12.64
C VAL A 86 28.25 6.95 -11.73
N ASN A 87 26.98 7.34 -11.55
CA ASN A 87 25.90 6.61 -10.86
C ASN A 87 25.70 6.84 -9.35
N ALA A 88 26.02 8.03 -8.84
CA ALA A 88 25.10 8.60 -7.85
C ALA A 88 23.84 8.97 -8.65
N VAL A 89 22.66 8.48 -8.27
CA VAL A 89 21.43 9.23 -8.54
C VAL A 89 21.72 10.61 -7.98
N THR A 90 21.97 11.54 -8.89
CA THR A 90 22.70 12.76 -8.58
C THR A 90 21.85 13.57 -7.61
N ASP A 91 22.46 14.25 -6.63
CA ASP A 91 21.76 15.20 -5.74
C ASP A 91 20.87 16.19 -6.51
N HIS A 92 21.13 16.36 -7.82
CA HIS A 92 20.33 17.13 -8.78
C HIS A 92 18.89 16.59 -8.96
N ASP A 93 18.67 15.28 -8.99
CA ASP A 93 17.33 14.72 -9.20
C ASP A 93 16.45 14.90 -7.95
N LEU A 94 17.03 14.74 -6.76
CA LEU A 94 16.31 14.94 -5.50
C LEU A 94 15.91 16.41 -5.29
N ARG A 95 16.81 17.35 -5.65
CA ARG A 95 16.52 18.79 -5.62
C ARG A 95 15.34 19.17 -6.52
N ARG A 96 15.13 18.47 -7.64
CA ARG A 96 14.00 18.71 -8.55
C ARG A 96 12.65 18.38 -7.92
N TRP A 97 12.58 17.36 -7.07
CA TRP A 97 11.34 16.96 -6.38
C TRP A 97 11.10 17.73 -5.08
N MET A 98 12.12 18.41 -4.55
CA MET A 98 12.05 19.15 -3.29
C MET A 98 10.90 20.17 -3.22
N PRO A 99 10.64 21.00 -4.24
CA PRO A 99 9.53 21.96 -4.18
C PRO A 99 8.17 21.26 -4.03
N GLY A 100 7.95 20.16 -4.75
CA GLY A 100 6.70 19.38 -4.63
C GLY A 100 6.53 18.76 -3.25
N LEU A 101 7.62 18.24 -2.67
CA LEU A 101 7.61 17.68 -1.32
C LEU A 101 7.37 18.75 -0.25
N VAL A 102 7.97 19.93 -0.39
CA VAL A 102 7.74 21.08 0.50
C VAL A 102 6.29 21.55 0.40
N LEU A 103 5.74 21.69 -0.81
CA LEU A 103 4.34 22.07 -1.01
C LEU A 103 3.37 21.03 -0.43
N LEU A 104 3.68 19.73 -0.58
CA LEU A 104 2.90 18.65 -0.01
C LEU A 104 2.86 18.72 1.52
N ILE A 105 4.03 18.87 2.17
CA ILE A 105 4.11 18.97 3.63
C ILE A 105 3.46 20.26 4.13
N LEU A 106 3.68 21.39 3.44
CA LEU A 106 3.07 22.67 3.79
C LEU A 106 1.54 22.58 3.71
N GLY A 107 1.00 22.04 2.62
CA GLY A 107 -0.44 21.84 2.45
C GLY A 107 -1.02 20.92 3.51
N ALA A 108 -0.36 19.80 3.81
CA ALA A 108 -0.78 18.90 4.88
C ALA A 108 -0.74 19.57 6.26
N SER A 109 0.29 20.38 6.55
CA SER A 109 0.41 21.14 7.80
C SER A 109 -0.67 22.20 7.93
N ILE A 110 -0.98 22.93 6.86
CA ILE A 110 -2.11 23.87 6.82
C ILE A 110 -3.43 23.11 7.08
N GLY A 111 -3.61 21.94 6.47
CA GLY A 111 -4.77 21.08 6.69
C GLY A 111 -4.97 20.66 8.14
N VAL A 112 -3.89 20.47 8.91
CA VAL A 112 -3.98 20.20 10.37
C VAL A 112 -4.52 21.41 11.13
N LEU A 113 -4.10 22.62 10.75
CA LEU A 113 -4.51 23.85 11.44
C LEU A 113 -6.00 24.18 11.22
N ILE A 114 -6.56 23.75 10.09
CA ILE A 114 -7.97 23.96 9.72
C ILE A 114 -8.87 22.85 10.27
N ALA A 115 -8.29 21.70 10.62
CA ALA A 115 -9.05 20.53 10.99
C ALA A 115 -9.93 20.76 12.23
N PRO A 116 -11.18 20.27 12.24
CA PRO A 116 -12.05 20.30 13.42
C PRO A 116 -11.43 19.60 14.64
N ASN A 117 -10.65 18.53 14.39
CA ASN A 117 -9.94 17.78 15.41
C ASN A 117 -8.44 17.73 15.09
N ILE A 118 -7.67 18.61 15.74
CA ILE A 118 -6.22 18.73 15.56
C ILE A 118 -5.48 17.43 15.91
N ILE A 119 -5.93 16.69 16.93
CA ILE A 119 -5.25 15.45 17.36
C ILE A 119 -5.39 14.36 16.29
N SER A 120 -6.59 14.14 15.78
CA SER A 120 -6.83 13.21 14.68
C SER A 120 -6.09 13.63 13.41
N ALA A 121 -6.10 14.93 13.11
CA ALA A 121 -5.37 15.51 11.99
C ALA A 121 -3.85 15.31 12.11
N LEU A 122 -3.26 15.53 13.28
CA LEU A 122 -1.84 15.28 13.53
C LEU A 122 -1.48 13.80 13.36
N GLY A 123 -2.37 12.89 13.75
CA GLY A 123 -2.23 11.46 13.51
C GLY A 123 -2.13 11.13 12.02
N LEU A 124 -3.04 11.67 11.20
CA LEU A 124 -3.02 11.50 9.75
C LEU A 124 -1.82 12.20 9.10
N TRP A 125 -1.46 13.40 9.56
CA TRP A 125 -0.32 14.16 9.06
C TRP A 125 0.99 13.38 9.25
N ARG A 126 1.15 12.78 10.44
CA ARG A 126 2.27 11.90 10.75
C ARG A 126 2.30 10.70 9.81
N ALA A 127 1.21 9.93 9.77
CA ALA A 127 1.17 8.63 9.09
C ALA A 127 1.17 8.71 7.56
N TYR A 128 0.52 9.73 6.97
CA TYR A 128 0.34 9.83 5.51
C TYR A 128 1.33 10.76 4.82
N PHE A 129 1.99 11.65 5.56
CA PHE A 129 2.90 12.63 4.97
C PHE A 129 4.31 12.56 5.57
N LEU A 130 4.45 12.77 6.89
CA LEU A 130 5.79 12.82 7.52
C LEU A 130 6.53 11.47 7.41
N GLU A 131 5.92 10.39 7.90
CA GLU A 131 6.56 9.07 7.92
C GLU A 131 6.90 8.55 6.52
N PRO A 132 6.03 8.67 5.48
CA PRO A 132 6.38 8.32 4.12
C PRO A 132 7.54 9.15 3.53
N VAL A 133 7.60 10.45 3.82
CA VAL A 133 8.71 11.31 3.39
C VAL A 133 10.02 10.88 4.04
N LEU A 134 10.01 10.63 5.35
CA LEU A 134 11.19 10.13 6.07
C LEU A 134 11.61 8.75 5.57
N PHE A 135 10.64 7.86 5.34
CA PHE A 135 10.88 6.54 4.76
C PHE A 135 11.48 6.63 3.36
N PHE A 136 11.04 7.58 2.52
CA PHE A 136 11.61 7.79 1.19
C PHE A 136 13.11 8.11 1.25
N PHE A 137 13.54 9.02 2.13
CA PHE A 137 14.97 9.34 2.29
C PHE A 137 15.77 8.15 2.82
N LEU A 138 15.25 7.45 3.82
CA LEU A 138 15.88 6.24 4.36
C LEU A 138 16.00 5.15 3.30
N PHE A 139 14.93 4.90 2.55
CA PHE A 139 14.86 3.86 1.54
C PHE A 139 15.82 4.14 0.38
N THR A 140 15.84 5.36 -0.13
CA THR A 140 16.74 5.75 -1.24
C THR A 140 18.22 5.74 -0.84
N ASP A 141 18.52 5.94 0.44
CA ASP A 141 19.88 5.81 0.96
C ASP A 141 20.31 4.34 1.12
N LEU A 142 19.46 3.49 1.69
CA LEU A 142 19.78 2.07 1.95
C LEU A 142 19.71 1.18 0.71
N VAL A 143 18.78 1.44 -0.22
CA VAL A 143 18.43 0.55 -1.33
C VAL A 143 19.21 0.90 -2.62
N ARG A 144 20.52 1.06 -2.49
CA ARG A 144 21.42 1.38 -3.62
C ARG A 144 21.94 0.12 -4.32
N GLU A 145 22.27 -0.88 -3.54
CA GLU A 145 22.88 -2.12 -4.04
C GLU A 145 21.84 -3.11 -4.57
N ALA A 146 22.23 -3.89 -5.59
CA ALA A 146 21.38 -4.94 -6.13
C ALA A 146 21.00 -6.00 -5.08
N ARG A 147 21.88 -6.28 -4.11
CA ARG A 147 21.61 -7.21 -3.00
C ARG A 147 20.47 -6.70 -2.11
N THR A 148 20.56 -5.47 -1.62
CA THR A 148 19.52 -4.86 -0.78
C THR A 148 18.18 -4.79 -1.52
N ARG A 149 18.21 -4.39 -2.80
CA ARG A 149 17.00 -4.40 -3.65
C ARG A 149 16.34 -5.77 -3.66
N ARG A 150 17.10 -6.85 -3.92
CA ARG A 150 16.55 -8.21 -3.91
C ARG A 150 16.00 -8.62 -2.55
N MET A 151 16.66 -8.24 -1.45
CA MET A 151 16.17 -8.54 -0.09
C MET A 151 14.82 -7.88 0.19
N VAL A 152 14.69 -6.59 -0.14
CA VAL A 152 13.42 -5.85 0.01
C VAL A 152 12.32 -6.46 -0.85
N LEU A 153 12.62 -6.76 -2.12
CA LEU A 153 11.64 -7.37 -3.02
C LEU A 153 11.23 -8.77 -2.56
N ALA A 154 12.17 -9.58 -2.07
CA ALA A 154 11.88 -10.89 -1.51
C ALA A 154 11.00 -10.79 -0.25
N ALA A 155 11.24 -9.81 0.61
CA ALA A 155 10.42 -9.56 1.79
C ALA A 155 8.98 -9.15 1.43
N LEU A 156 8.82 -8.24 0.47
CA LEU A 156 7.48 -7.86 -0.05
C LEU A 156 6.77 -9.07 -0.68
N GLY A 157 7.49 -9.88 -1.45
CA GLY A 157 6.98 -11.11 -2.03
C GLY A 157 6.54 -12.11 -0.96
N LEU A 158 7.29 -12.25 0.13
CA LEU A 158 6.94 -13.08 1.28
C LEU A 158 5.65 -12.58 1.95
N THR A 159 5.52 -11.27 2.19
CA THR A 159 4.28 -10.71 2.74
C THR A 159 3.09 -10.99 1.83
N LEU A 160 3.25 -10.80 0.52
CA LEU A 160 2.21 -11.09 -0.47
C LEU A 160 1.82 -12.57 -0.44
N ALA A 161 2.81 -13.47 -0.38
CA ALA A 161 2.57 -14.91 -0.30
C ALA A 161 1.80 -15.28 0.98
N ILE A 162 2.18 -14.74 2.14
CA ILE A 162 1.48 -14.99 3.41
C ILE A 162 0.03 -14.49 3.33
N VAL A 163 -0.19 -13.26 2.84
CA VAL A 163 -1.55 -12.71 2.65
C VAL A 163 -2.37 -13.58 1.69
N GLY A 164 -1.77 -14.04 0.59
CA GLY A 164 -2.45 -14.90 -0.37
C GLY A 164 -2.76 -16.30 0.17
N LEU A 165 -1.89 -16.89 0.98
CA LEU A 165 -2.17 -18.14 1.67
C LEU A 165 -3.34 -18.00 2.64
N VAL A 166 -3.36 -16.92 3.44
CA VAL A 166 -4.51 -16.62 4.31
C VAL A 166 -5.77 -16.43 3.50
N ALA A 167 -5.72 -15.69 2.39
CA ALA A 167 -6.86 -15.52 1.49
C ALA A 167 -7.39 -16.85 0.94
N ILE A 168 -6.52 -17.80 0.57
CA ILE A 168 -6.94 -19.14 0.14
C ILE A 168 -7.64 -19.89 1.28
N ILE A 169 -7.04 -19.89 2.48
CA ILE A 169 -7.64 -20.53 3.67
C ILE A 169 -9.03 -19.93 3.94
N GLN A 170 -9.15 -18.60 3.92
CA GLN A 170 -10.42 -17.92 4.11
C GLN A 170 -11.43 -18.25 3.01
N LYS A 171 -11.00 -18.35 1.74
CA LYS A 171 -11.90 -18.70 0.64
C LYS A 171 -12.48 -20.11 0.82
N LEU A 172 -11.66 -21.07 1.26
CA LEU A 172 -12.09 -22.46 1.43
C LEU A 172 -12.95 -22.66 2.69
N THR A 173 -12.62 -21.99 3.79
CA THR A 173 -13.20 -22.31 5.11
C THR A 173 -14.16 -21.24 5.64
N GLY A 174 -14.13 -20.02 5.11
CA GLY A 174 -14.79 -18.86 5.72
C GLY A 174 -14.13 -18.41 7.04
N TRP A 175 -13.00 -19.01 7.41
CA TRP A 175 -12.35 -18.75 8.69
C TRP A 175 -11.95 -17.28 8.85
N TRP A 176 -12.25 -16.72 10.03
CA TRP A 176 -11.81 -15.38 10.42
C TRP A 176 -12.22 -14.25 9.45
N ILE A 177 -13.31 -14.45 8.69
CA ILE A 177 -13.99 -13.39 7.95
C ILE A 177 -15.01 -12.75 8.91
N PRO A 178 -14.85 -11.48 9.31
CA PRO A 178 -15.67 -10.89 10.38
C PRO A 178 -17.13 -10.66 9.96
N ASN A 179 -17.37 -10.18 8.74
CA ASN A 179 -18.70 -9.88 8.23
C ASN A 179 -19.44 -11.18 7.84
N PRO A 180 -20.65 -11.45 8.38
CA PRO A 180 -21.41 -12.67 8.07
C PRO A 180 -21.76 -12.83 6.59
N VAL A 181 -22.11 -11.73 5.90
CA VAL A 181 -22.40 -11.73 4.45
C VAL A 181 -21.16 -12.16 3.68
N TRP A 182 -19.99 -11.60 4.00
CA TRP A 182 -18.76 -12.00 3.31
C TRP A 182 -18.24 -13.39 3.70
N ARG A 183 -18.75 -13.98 4.79
CA ARG A 183 -18.35 -15.31 5.25
C ARG A 183 -19.14 -16.42 4.56
N ASP A 184 -20.42 -16.16 4.28
CA ASP A 184 -21.33 -17.09 3.62
C ASP A 184 -20.73 -17.61 2.30
N GLU A 185 -20.91 -18.90 2.02
CA GLU A 185 -20.25 -19.55 0.87
C GLU A 185 -20.69 -18.97 -0.47
N ALA A 186 -21.96 -18.62 -0.62
CA ALA A 186 -22.51 -18.11 -1.88
C ALA A 186 -22.01 -16.69 -2.18
N THR A 187 -21.70 -15.91 -1.14
CA THR A 187 -21.29 -14.49 -1.27
C THR A 187 -19.87 -14.23 -0.74
N ARG A 188 -19.07 -15.29 -0.61
CA ARG A 188 -17.80 -15.24 0.12
C ARG A 188 -16.79 -14.27 -0.46
N ARG A 189 -16.35 -13.30 0.35
CA ARG A 189 -15.27 -12.34 0.07
C ARG A 189 -14.22 -12.39 1.17
N VAL A 190 -12.99 -12.67 0.79
CA VAL A 190 -11.90 -12.81 1.77
C VAL A 190 -11.39 -11.44 2.20
N THR A 191 -10.95 -11.33 3.45
CA THR A 191 -10.55 -10.06 4.08
C THR A 191 -9.07 -10.04 4.49
N GLY A 192 -8.41 -11.19 4.50
CA GLY A 192 -7.04 -11.34 4.98
C GLY A 192 -6.94 -10.86 6.42
N PHE A 193 -5.85 -10.17 6.75
CA PHE A 193 -5.66 -9.55 8.06
C PHE A 193 -6.45 -8.23 8.22
N TYR A 194 -6.94 -7.64 7.13
CA TYR A 194 -7.40 -6.23 7.11
C TYR A 194 -8.84 -6.02 7.57
N GLY A 195 -9.61 -7.11 7.74
CA GLY A 195 -11.00 -7.05 8.20
C GLY A 195 -12.03 -6.65 7.14
N PHE A 196 -11.61 -6.20 5.96
CA PHE A 196 -12.47 -5.90 4.82
C PHE A 196 -11.79 -6.26 3.49
N PRO A 197 -12.54 -6.65 2.43
CA PRO A 197 -11.94 -7.23 1.23
C PRO A 197 -11.03 -6.27 0.45
N ASN A 198 -11.40 -5.00 0.36
CA ASN A 198 -10.61 -4.00 -0.37
C ASN A 198 -9.24 -3.72 0.27
N GLY A 199 -9.05 -4.04 1.55
CA GLY A 199 -7.75 -3.91 2.22
C GLY A 199 -6.68 -4.80 1.59
N ILE A 200 -7.05 -6.01 1.15
CA ILE A 200 -6.16 -6.89 0.39
C ILE A 200 -5.76 -6.21 -0.91
N GLY A 201 -6.73 -5.65 -1.63
CA GLY A 201 -6.51 -4.99 -2.92
C GLY A 201 -5.47 -3.88 -2.85
N LEU A 202 -5.57 -3.00 -1.85
CA LEU A 202 -4.66 -1.86 -1.67
C LEU A 202 -3.20 -2.27 -1.48
N MET A 203 -2.95 -3.33 -0.70
CA MET A 203 -1.60 -3.81 -0.45
C MET A 203 -1.09 -4.76 -1.54
N ALA A 204 -1.92 -5.72 -1.96
CA ALA A 204 -1.49 -6.81 -2.83
C ALA A 204 -1.32 -6.37 -4.28
N ALA A 205 -2.12 -5.41 -4.79
CA ALA A 205 -2.08 -5.02 -6.20
C ALA A 205 -0.70 -4.52 -6.67
N PRO A 206 -0.09 -3.50 -6.03
CA PRO A 206 1.23 -3.01 -6.47
C PRO A 206 2.32 -4.06 -6.31
N ILE A 207 2.31 -4.83 -5.21
CA ILE A 207 3.33 -5.86 -4.96
C ILE A 207 3.19 -7.00 -5.98
N THR A 208 1.97 -7.38 -6.36
CA THR A 208 1.70 -8.41 -7.37
C THR A 208 2.27 -8.04 -8.73
N ILE A 209 2.04 -6.80 -9.17
CA ILE A 209 2.60 -6.28 -10.44
C ILE A 209 4.14 -6.34 -10.38
N LEU A 210 4.73 -5.91 -9.26
CA LEU A 210 6.17 -5.92 -9.05
C LEU A 210 6.72 -7.36 -9.10
N MET A 211 6.11 -8.29 -8.37
CA MET A 211 6.52 -9.70 -8.37
C MET A 211 6.37 -10.35 -9.75
N ALA A 212 5.30 -10.05 -10.49
CA ALA A 212 5.09 -10.55 -11.84
C ALA A 212 6.18 -10.03 -12.81
N ALA A 213 6.43 -8.72 -12.79
CA ALA A 213 7.47 -8.11 -13.61
C ALA A 213 8.86 -8.66 -13.27
N TRP A 214 9.18 -8.80 -11.99
CA TRP A 214 10.45 -9.36 -11.55
C TRP A 214 10.61 -10.83 -11.95
N THR A 215 9.52 -11.61 -11.88
CA THR A 215 9.50 -13.00 -12.36
C THR A 215 9.85 -13.08 -13.84
N VAL A 216 9.22 -12.27 -14.69
CA VAL A 216 9.50 -12.23 -16.13
C VAL A 216 10.97 -11.92 -16.40
N ASP A 217 11.54 -10.95 -15.68
CA ASP A 217 12.96 -10.58 -15.83
C ASP A 217 13.92 -11.68 -15.34
N LEU A 218 13.54 -12.45 -14.32
CA LEU A 218 14.31 -13.57 -13.80
C LEU A 218 14.26 -14.78 -14.74
N ILE A 219 13.07 -15.16 -15.25
CA ILE A 219 12.90 -16.30 -16.17
C ILE A 219 13.82 -16.17 -17.39
N ARG A 220 13.97 -14.96 -17.94
CA ARG A 220 14.84 -14.70 -19.09
C ARG A 220 16.33 -14.92 -18.81
N LYS A 221 16.72 -14.92 -17.54
CA LYS A 221 18.11 -15.11 -17.10
C LYS A 221 18.40 -16.55 -16.66
N VAL A 222 17.37 -17.40 -16.57
CA VAL A 222 17.53 -18.82 -16.21
C VAL A 222 18.28 -19.53 -17.34
N ARG A 223 19.44 -20.11 -17.01
CA ARG A 223 20.21 -20.96 -17.93
C ARG A 223 20.17 -22.43 -17.53
N TYR A 224 20.12 -22.68 -16.22
CA TYR A 224 20.04 -24.04 -15.66
C TYR A 224 18.87 -24.13 -14.67
N TRP A 225 18.34 -25.34 -14.47
CA TRP A 225 17.22 -25.58 -13.54
C TRP A 225 17.50 -25.13 -12.10
N ARG A 226 18.78 -25.11 -11.68
CA ARG A 226 19.19 -24.62 -10.35
C ARG A 226 18.96 -23.11 -10.18
N ASP A 227 18.87 -22.35 -11.28
CA ASP A 227 18.61 -20.91 -11.25
C ASP A 227 17.11 -20.58 -11.15
N SER A 228 16.24 -21.60 -11.23
CA SER A 228 14.78 -21.42 -11.29
C SER A 228 14.11 -21.09 -9.96
N ILE A 229 14.83 -21.21 -8.82
CA ILE A 229 14.23 -21.01 -7.50
C ILE A 229 13.67 -19.59 -7.31
N TRP A 230 14.40 -18.56 -7.73
CA TRP A 230 13.96 -17.17 -7.61
C TRP A 230 12.72 -16.88 -8.48
N PRO A 231 12.71 -17.20 -9.79
CA PRO A 231 11.50 -17.09 -10.60
C PRO A 231 10.30 -17.86 -10.03
N LEU A 232 10.53 -19.06 -9.46
CA LEU A 232 9.47 -19.85 -8.86
C LEU A 232 8.87 -19.15 -7.63
N LEU A 233 9.72 -18.63 -6.73
CA LEU A 233 9.27 -17.94 -5.52
C LEU A 233 8.51 -16.64 -5.86
N THR A 234 9.05 -15.83 -6.76
CA THR A 234 8.40 -14.56 -7.16
C THR A 234 7.14 -14.81 -7.97
N GLY A 235 7.13 -15.84 -8.83
CA GLY A 235 5.98 -16.24 -9.64
C GLY A 235 4.85 -16.79 -8.77
N THR A 236 5.19 -17.63 -7.79
CA THR A 236 4.24 -18.12 -6.79
C THR A 236 3.66 -16.97 -5.97
N SER A 237 4.50 -16.03 -5.53
CA SER A 237 4.05 -14.86 -4.78
C SER A 237 3.08 -14.00 -5.60
N ALA A 238 3.39 -13.76 -6.88
CA ALA A 238 2.50 -13.04 -7.78
C ALA A 238 1.16 -13.78 -7.99
N LEU A 239 1.20 -15.10 -8.20
CA LEU A 239 0.00 -15.92 -8.36
C LEU A 239 -0.88 -15.86 -7.10
N LEU A 240 -0.29 -16.02 -5.92
CA LEU A 240 -0.99 -15.90 -4.64
C LEU A 240 -1.61 -14.51 -4.46
N GLY A 241 -0.92 -13.45 -4.89
CA GLY A 241 -1.45 -12.09 -4.89
C GLY A 241 -2.65 -11.90 -5.82
N ILE A 242 -2.60 -12.44 -7.04
CA ILE A 242 -3.74 -12.44 -7.98
C ILE A 242 -4.93 -13.17 -7.35
N LEU A 243 -4.71 -14.38 -6.82
CA LEU A 243 -5.77 -15.16 -6.19
C LEU A 243 -6.38 -14.43 -4.98
N ALA A 244 -5.56 -13.79 -4.15
CA ALA A 244 -6.04 -13.01 -3.01
C ALA A 244 -6.99 -11.88 -3.44
N ILE A 245 -6.66 -11.16 -4.52
CA ILE A 245 -7.46 -10.05 -5.04
C ILE A 245 -8.74 -10.54 -5.69
N LEU A 246 -8.67 -11.63 -6.45
CA LEU A 246 -9.85 -12.28 -7.05
C LEU A 246 -10.83 -12.75 -5.96
N PHE A 247 -10.33 -13.41 -4.92
CA PHE A 247 -11.16 -13.89 -3.81
C PHE A 247 -11.69 -12.78 -2.92
N ALA A 248 -11.04 -11.61 -2.90
CA ALA A 248 -11.54 -10.43 -2.22
C ALA A 248 -12.66 -9.74 -3.02
N VAL A 249 -12.77 -10.05 -4.32
CA VAL A 249 -13.69 -9.38 -5.26
C VAL A 249 -13.47 -7.87 -5.18
N SER A 250 -12.20 -7.44 -5.24
CA SER A 250 -11.82 -6.03 -5.18
C SER A 250 -11.65 -5.48 -6.60
N GLU A 251 -12.72 -4.94 -7.15
CA GLU A 251 -12.80 -4.53 -8.57
C GLU A 251 -11.74 -3.48 -8.94
N GLY A 252 -11.54 -2.48 -8.08
CA GLY A 252 -10.49 -1.47 -8.29
C GLY A 252 -9.08 -2.07 -8.31
N ALA A 253 -8.81 -3.08 -7.48
CA ALA A 253 -7.52 -3.76 -7.47
C ALA A 253 -7.33 -4.68 -8.69
N MET A 254 -8.39 -5.36 -9.14
CA MET A 254 -8.37 -6.15 -10.37
C MET A 254 -8.08 -5.27 -11.58
N LEU A 255 -8.76 -4.13 -11.72
CA LEU A 255 -8.49 -3.14 -12.76
C LEU A 255 -7.07 -2.57 -12.65
N GLY A 256 -6.61 -2.27 -11.44
CA GLY A 256 -5.24 -1.79 -11.19
C GLY A 256 -4.16 -2.79 -11.62
N ILE A 257 -4.32 -4.08 -11.29
CA ILE A 257 -3.42 -5.15 -11.77
C ILE A 257 -3.49 -5.26 -13.28
N ALA A 258 -4.68 -5.31 -13.86
CA ALA A 258 -4.85 -5.43 -15.31
C ALA A 258 -4.14 -4.27 -16.03
N ALA A 259 -4.39 -3.04 -15.62
CA ALA A 259 -3.77 -1.84 -16.17
C ALA A 259 -2.24 -1.83 -15.96
N GLY A 260 -1.76 -2.22 -14.78
CA GLY A 260 -0.34 -2.25 -14.45
C GLY A 260 0.43 -3.31 -15.25
N LEU A 261 -0.09 -4.53 -15.32
CA LEU A 261 0.50 -5.62 -16.13
C LEU A 261 0.42 -5.31 -17.62
N LEU A 262 -0.68 -4.72 -18.09
CA LEU A 262 -0.83 -4.29 -19.48
C LEU A 262 0.21 -3.22 -19.82
N THR A 263 0.34 -2.19 -18.99
CA THR A 263 1.32 -1.12 -19.18
C THR A 263 2.73 -1.68 -19.20
N TYR A 264 3.10 -2.51 -18.22
CA TYR A 264 4.39 -3.19 -18.20
C TYR A 264 4.63 -4.03 -19.48
N GLY A 265 3.63 -4.81 -19.89
CA GLY A 265 3.69 -5.65 -21.08
C GLY A 265 3.89 -4.89 -22.38
N LEU A 266 3.14 -3.79 -22.57
CA LEU A 266 3.24 -2.94 -23.76
C LEU A 266 4.57 -2.17 -23.81
N LEU A 267 5.06 -1.67 -22.67
CA LEU A 267 6.34 -0.95 -22.60
C LEU A 267 7.54 -1.91 -22.73
N SER A 268 7.42 -3.15 -22.28
CA SER A 268 8.48 -4.16 -22.36
C SER A 268 8.55 -4.80 -23.76
N ARG A 269 9.51 -4.34 -24.58
CA ARG A 269 9.70 -4.77 -25.99
C ARG A 269 9.67 -6.29 -26.19
N SER A 270 10.26 -7.02 -25.25
CA SER A 270 10.41 -8.47 -25.27
C SER A 270 9.12 -9.26 -25.04
N ILE A 271 8.13 -8.69 -24.32
CA ILE A 271 6.82 -9.36 -24.08
C ILE A 271 5.64 -8.69 -24.77
N ARG A 272 5.84 -7.51 -25.36
CA ARG A 272 4.81 -6.75 -26.09
C ARG A 272 3.97 -7.62 -27.02
N LYS A 273 4.59 -8.49 -27.82
CA LYS A 273 3.86 -9.38 -28.74
C LYS A 273 2.90 -10.32 -27.99
N TYR A 274 3.34 -10.90 -26.87
CA TYR A 274 2.52 -11.79 -26.06
C TYR A 274 1.42 -11.03 -25.33
N THR A 275 1.69 -9.79 -24.89
CA THR A 275 0.69 -8.90 -24.31
C THR A 275 -0.41 -8.56 -25.32
N LEU A 276 -0.06 -8.25 -26.57
CA LEU A 276 -1.02 -7.98 -27.63
C LEU A 276 -1.86 -9.23 -27.97
N ILE A 277 -1.23 -10.41 -28.05
CA ILE A 277 -1.95 -11.68 -28.24
C ILE A 277 -2.91 -11.92 -27.07
N GLY A 278 -2.46 -11.71 -25.84
CA GLY A 278 -3.29 -11.83 -24.64
C GLY A 278 -4.48 -10.87 -24.64
N LEU A 279 -4.30 -9.62 -25.08
CA LEU A 279 -5.39 -8.66 -25.24
C LEU A 279 -6.42 -9.12 -26.27
N ILE A 280 -5.97 -9.60 -27.43
CA ILE A 280 -6.86 -10.13 -28.48
C ILE A 280 -7.63 -11.34 -27.91
N PHE A 281 -6.94 -12.24 -27.21
CA PHE A 281 -7.57 -13.39 -26.59
C PHE A 281 -8.64 -13.00 -25.56
N VAL A 282 -8.33 -12.06 -24.65
CA VAL A 282 -9.30 -11.55 -23.66
C VAL A 282 -10.48 -10.88 -24.35
N PHE A 283 -10.23 -10.08 -25.39
CA PHE A 283 -11.29 -9.45 -26.17
C PHE A 283 -12.22 -10.47 -26.83
N VAL A 284 -11.66 -11.48 -27.51
CA VAL A 284 -12.42 -12.59 -28.10
C VAL A 284 -13.20 -13.36 -27.03
N LEU A 285 -12.59 -13.61 -25.88
CA LEU A 285 -13.25 -14.30 -24.76
C LEU A 285 -14.45 -13.50 -24.23
N ILE A 286 -14.34 -12.17 -24.10
CA ILE A 286 -15.46 -11.30 -23.71
C ILE A 286 -16.58 -11.35 -24.74
N LEU A 287 -16.28 -11.41 -26.04
CA LEU A 287 -17.31 -11.48 -27.08
C LEU A 287 -18.08 -12.80 -27.04
N ILE A 288 -17.37 -13.92 -26.86
CA ILE A 288 -17.94 -15.28 -26.91
C ILE A 288 -18.67 -15.64 -25.61
N TYR A 289 -18.10 -15.30 -24.44
CA TYR A 289 -18.63 -15.73 -23.16
C TYR A 289 -19.61 -14.71 -22.57
N THR A 290 -20.91 -15.01 -22.70
CA THR A 290 -22.02 -14.13 -22.28
C THR A 290 -21.89 -13.58 -20.86
N PRO A 291 -21.52 -14.36 -19.82
CA PRO A 291 -21.36 -13.82 -18.47
C PRO A 291 -20.27 -12.74 -18.37
N LEU A 292 -19.11 -12.93 -19.03
CA LEU A 292 -18.07 -11.89 -19.09
C LEU A 292 -18.56 -10.67 -19.88
N ARG A 293 -19.29 -10.87 -20.98
CA ARG A 293 -19.88 -9.78 -21.77
C ARG A 293 -20.84 -8.93 -20.94
N ASN A 294 -21.72 -9.56 -20.18
CA ASN A 294 -22.72 -8.89 -19.33
C ASN A 294 -22.05 -8.17 -18.16
N TYR A 295 -21.05 -8.80 -17.51
CA TYR A 295 -20.29 -8.14 -16.45
C TYR A 295 -19.52 -6.92 -16.99
N THR A 296 -18.86 -7.07 -18.14
CA THR A 296 -18.12 -5.98 -18.79
C THR A 296 -19.05 -4.85 -19.21
N SER A 297 -20.23 -5.16 -19.77
CA SER A 297 -21.20 -4.13 -20.14
C SER A 297 -21.78 -3.41 -18.93
N LEU A 298 -22.05 -4.10 -17.82
CA LEU A 298 -22.47 -3.50 -16.56
C LEU A 298 -21.41 -2.49 -16.07
N MET A 299 -20.16 -2.91 -16.00
CA MET A 299 -19.02 -2.08 -15.55
C MET A 299 -18.80 -0.87 -16.47
N LEU A 300 -18.81 -1.06 -17.79
CA LEU A 300 -18.65 0.03 -18.76
C LEU A 300 -19.86 0.98 -18.78
N SER A 301 -21.06 0.48 -18.51
CA SER A 301 -22.28 1.29 -18.43
C SER A 301 -22.36 2.13 -17.16
N MET A 302 -21.42 1.96 -16.21
CA MET A 302 -21.37 2.74 -14.98
C MET A 302 -22.67 2.59 -14.16
N ARG A 303 -23.27 1.40 -14.19
CA ARG A 303 -24.55 1.07 -13.53
C ARG A 303 -24.39 0.18 -12.30
N ASP A 304 -23.17 -0.21 -11.95
CA ASP A 304 -22.88 -0.96 -10.74
C ASP A 304 -23.12 -0.12 -9.48
N ASP A 305 -23.48 -0.79 -8.37
CA ASP A 305 -23.80 -0.14 -7.10
C ASP A 305 -22.63 0.70 -6.58
N SER A 306 -21.40 0.23 -6.74
CA SER A 306 -20.18 0.93 -6.31
C SER A 306 -20.02 2.27 -7.05
N TRP A 307 -20.29 2.31 -8.35
CA TRP A 307 -20.25 3.55 -9.11
C TRP A 307 -21.40 4.50 -8.78
N GLN A 308 -22.61 4.00 -8.53
CA GLN A 308 -23.73 4.85 -8.10
C GLN A 308 -23.41 5.53 -6.77
N VAL A 309 -22.89 4.77 -5.79
CA VAL A 309 -22.45 5.30 -4.50
C VAL A 309 -21.37 6.38 -4.69
N ARG A 310 -20.35 6.13 -5.53
CA ARG A 310 -19.29 7.11 -5.81
C ARG A 310 -19.82 8.40 -6.42
N LYS A 311 -20.76 8.32 -7.38
CA LYS A 311 -21.35 9.53 -7.99
C LYS A 311 -22.06 10.40 -6.96
N ILE A 312 -22.82 9.78 -6.05
CA ILE A 312 -23.51 10.49 -4.97
C ILE A 312 -22.47 11.14 -4.04
N VAL A 313 -21.53 10.34 -3.52
CA VAL A 313 -20.47 10.83 -2.62
C VAL A 313 -19.66 11.97 -3.26
N TRP A 314 -19.33 11.87 -4.55
CA TRP A 314 -18.60 12.93 -5.26
C TRP A 314 -19.45 14.18 -5.48
N SER A 315 -20.74 14.04 -5.79
CA SER A 315 -21.64 15.17 -5.89
C SER A 315 -21.73 15.92 -4.56
N GLU A 316 -21.99 15.21 -3.46
CA GLU A 316 -22.06 15.79 -2.11
C GLU A 316 -20.72 16.41 -1.67
N SER A 317 -19.60 15.83 -2.10
CA SER A 317 -18.27 16.39 -1.86
C SER A 317 -17.99 17.66 -2.66
N ILE A 318 -18.48 17.74 -3.91
CA ILE A 318 -18.35 18.94 -4.74
C ILE A 318 -19.13 20.09 -4.11
N ASP A 319 -20.34 19.83 -3.62
CA ASP A 319 -21.15 20.82 -2.93
C ASP A 319 -20.45 21.32 -1.65
N MET A 320 -19.89 20.39 -0.85
CA MET A 320 -19.10 20.72 0.34
C MET A 320 -17.86 21.57 0.03
N ILE A 321 -17.11 21.22 -1.01
CA ILE A 321 -15.91 21.96 -1.43
C ILE A 321 -16.30 23.30 -2.06
N GLY A 322 -17.46 23.39 -2.70
CA GLY A 322 -18.00 24.65 -3.24
C GLY A 322 -18.13 25.74 -2.18
N ASP A 323 -18.53 25.37 -0.97
CA ASP A 323 -18.61 26.29 0.17
C ASP A 323 -17.25 26.56 0.84
N ARG A 324 -16.23 25.73 0.58
CA ARG A 324 -14.89 25.79 1.21
C ARG A 324 -13.75 25.55 0.21
N PRO A 325 -13.62 26.32 -0.89
CA PRO A 325 -12.80 25.93 -2.04
C PRO A 325 -11.28 25.97 -1.80
N VAL A 326 -10.82 26.77 -0.83
CA VAL A 326 -9.37 26.96 -0.57
C VAL A 326 -8.86 26.01 0.50
N PHE A 327 -9.61 25.91 1.60
CA PHE A 327 -9.18 25.23 2.82
C PHE A 327 -9.87 23.88 3.05
N GLY A 328 -10.94 23.61 2.28
CA GLY A 328 -11.67 22.35 2.33
C GLY A 328 -12.25 22.08 3.72
N ALA A 329 -12.26 20.80 4.09
CA ALA A 329 -12.69 20.35 5.41
C ALA A 329 -11.52 20.27 6.43
N GLY A 330 -10.29 20.48 5.97
CA GLY A 330 -9.09 20.20 6.77
C GLY A 330 -8.84 18.70 6.92
N LEU A 331 -7.64 18.36 7.40
CA LEU A 331 -7.22 16.95 7.51
C LEU A 331 -8.05 16.24 8.58
N SER A 332 -8.60 15.06 8.28
CA SER A 332 -9.58 14.35 9.12
C SER A 332 -10.96 15.01 9.24
N GLY A 333 -11.23 16.15 8.59
CA GLY A 333 -12.49 16.89 8.77
C GLY A 333 -13.61 16.50 7.81
N TYR A 334 -13.35 15.67 6.79
CA TYR A 334 -14.34 15.31 5.77
C TYR A 334 -15.64 14.72 6.37
N SER A 335 -15.52 13.75 7.29
CA SER A 335 -16.68 13.12 7.94
C SER A 335 -17.46 14.09 8.84
N ASP A 336 -16.82 15.16 9.31
CA ASP A 336 -17.44 16.18 10.16
C ASP A 336 -18.14 17.26 9.32
N ALA A 337 -17.64 17.53 8.11
CA ALA A 337 -18.16 18.55 7.20
C ALA A 337 -19.28 18.03 6.28
N LEU A 338 -19.20 16.78 5.83
CA LEU A 338 -20.17 16.19 4.91
C LEU A 338 -21.62 16.05 5.42
N PRO A 339 -21.92 15.87 6.73
CA PRO A 339 -23.29 15.61 7.20
C PRO A 339 -24.35 16.64 6.76
N THR A 340 -23.95 17.89 6.52
CA THR A 340 -24.81 18.98 6.03
C THR A 340 -25.20 18.80 4.55
N TYR A 341 -24.33 18.18 3.75
CA TYR A 341 -24.52 17.95 2.31
C TYR A 341 -25.04 16.53 2.02
N HIS A 342 -24.96 15.64 2.99
CA HIS A 342 -25.30 14.23 2.83
C HIS A 342 -26.81 14.00 2.78
N LEU A 343 -27.35 13.82 1.57
CA LEU A 343 -28.77 13.59 1.30
C LEU A 343 -29.10 12.10 1.25
N ALA A 344 -28.16 11.27 0.79
CA ALA A 344 -28.36 9.83 0.61
C ALA A 344 -28.14 9.03 1.90
N ARG A 345 -29.01 9.19 2.90
CA ARG A 345 -28.91 8.58 4.25
C ARG A 345 -28.81 7.04 4.32
N HIS A 346 -29.03 6.36 3.20
CA HIS A 346 -28.84 4.90 3.09
C HIS A 346 -27.37 4.51 2.84
N ILE A 347 -26.50 5.48 2.51
CA ILE A 347 -25.06 5.34 2.33
C ILE A 347 -24.39 5.86 3.60
N GLU A 348 -23.40 5.13 4.12
CA GLU A 348 -22.63 5.61 5.25
C GLU A 348 -21.72 6.79 4.86
N ILE A 349 -21.47 7.69 5.81
CA ILE A 349 -20.48 8.74 5.61
C ILE A 349 -19.10 8.12 5.70
N PHE A 350 -18.43 7.98 4.56
CA PHE A 350 -17.05 7.50 4.50
C PHE A 350 -16.08 8.51 5.15
N GLN A 351 -14.92 8.00 5.55
CA GLN A 351 -13.82 8.86 6.03
C GLN A 351 -13.32 9.82 4.94
N TYR A 352 -13.44 9.43 3.67
CA TYR A 352 -12.94 10.17 2.50
C TYR A 352 -13.83 9.90 1.27
N PRO A 353 -13.85 10.79 0.26
CA PRO A 353 -14.67 10.61 -0.94
C PRO A 353 -14.10 9.61 -1.96
N HIS A 354 -13.00 8.93 -1.63
CA HIS A 354 -12.31 8.00 -2.52
C HIS A 354 -11.96 8.59 -3.90
N ASN A 355 -11.62 9.89 -3.92
CA ASN A 355 -11.16 10.63 -5.09
C ASN A 355 -9.98 11.51 -4.68
N MET A 356 -8.89 11.46 -5.44
CA MET A 356 -7.65 12.18 -5.12
C MET A 356 -7.82 13.70 -5.11
N LEU A 357 -8.71 14.26 -5.93
CA LEU A 357 -8.93 15.70 -6.04
C LEU A 357 -9.90 16.24 -4.99
N LEU A 358 -10.86 15.43 -4.58
CA LEU A 358 -11.89 15.81 -3.60
C LEU A 358 -11.47 15.48 -2.16
N ASN A 359 -10.27 14.96 -1.95
CA ASN A 359 -9.84 14.40 -0.66
C ASN A 359 -9.48 15.45 0.43
N PHE A 360 -9.78 16.73 0.21
CA PHE A 360 -9.25 17.86 0.98
C PHE A 360 -10.32 18.88 1.33
#